data_AF-A0A7Y4SGA0-F1
#
_entry.id   AF-A0A7Y4SGA0-F1
#
_cell.length_a   1.000
_cell.length_b   1.000
_cell.length_c   1.000
_cell.angle_alpha   90.00
_cell.angle_beta   90.00
_cell.angle_gamma   90.00
#
_symmetry.space_group_name_H-M   'P 1'
#
loop_
_entity.id
_entity.type
_entity.pdbx_description
1 polymer ?
#
loop_
_entity_poly.entity_id
_entity_poly.type
_entity_poly.pdbx_seq_one_letter_code
_entity_poly.pdbx_strand_id
1 'polypeptide(L)'
;MANTISVLCVHGIGHGDADPNLQQSWTDTITAGLKAWDQEIAVTCDFLEYDDLFEQAPLNTVTYSSAFARLLASGVVHGIGDLFTRERGLFELPSMIRWTAGMVAQWISEERIREKARTLILNKLQAGDYGVVCAHSLGSLLCYDTFLRNPKALKEKYFVSFGSQIGNPCVRDTFAGRIAPLDQAARWFHLYNPDDHVFTADIHMAADNFEEVGTEFDVPNDMLNHEATWYLGHQQTRSTVWRELSGAKVQKILARGLQQFHERNTKPERRALLVGINDYPDPANRLDGCVNDVYLMSAILQESGFAPEDIRIVLNERATAAAMTDRLHWLLDDVKGGDQRLFFYSGHGAQMPVYGATDEVDHMNECLVPYDFDWSPQHAFTDKQFVNFYSQLPYDCYFAAIFDCCHSGGMTRDGGRKIRGIAPPDDIRHRSLRWNAGLQMWEDRPLSRLNPSLVETKAGKDYLGTNGSSFRIGRAMGLRTLPNNQYDKVRRELKHHGPYLPVIIEACQEAQLSYEYRHGAQSYGAFTFSLAEILRVERRRGRNPTFLQLKEGIQARLKTLKYDQTPNLVGAQKILRQQVPWTRKSTTTKD
;
A
#
# COMPACT_ATOMS: atom_id res chain seq x y z
N MET A 1 -14.01 -42.10 -15.68
CA MET A 1 -14.91 -40.98 -16.03
C MET A 1 -14.02 -39.79 -16.30
N ALA A 2 -14.09 -39.20 -17.49
CA ALA A 2 -13.27 -38.04 -17.83
C ALA A 2 -13.53 -36.93 -16.80
N ASN A 3 -12.45 -36.33 -16.27
CA ASN A 3 -12.58 -35.22 -15.33
C ASN A 3 -13.20 -34.04 -16.10
N THR A 4 -14.33 -33.53 -15.65
CA THR A 4 -15.05 -32.43 -16.33
C THR A 4 -14.90 -31.17 -15.51
N ILE A 5 -14.37 -30.10 -16.11
CA ILE A 5 -14.25 -28.78 -15.50
C ILE A 5 -15.27 -27.85 -16.13
N SER A 6 -16.21 -27.38 -15.30
CA SER A 6 -17.18 -26.36 -15.65
C SER A 6 -16.71 -24.99 -15.17
N VAL A 7 -16.56 -24.07 -16.12
CA VAL A 7 -16.00 -22.72 -15.91
C VAL A 7 -17.08 -21.67 -16.18
N LEU A 8 -17.34 -20.81 -15.21
CA LEU A 8 -18.09 -19.57 -15.43
C LEU A 8 -17.12 -18.44 -15.77
N CYS A 9 -17.26 -17.86 -16.95
CA CYS A 9 -16.51 -16.70 -17.41
C CYS A 9 -17.36 -15.43 -17.17
N VAL A 10 -16.86 -14.51 -16.34
CA VAL A 10 -17.53 -13.24 -16.01
C VAL A 10 -16.75 -12.09 -16.64
N HIS A 11 -17.35 -11.44 -17.62
CA HIS A 11 -16.74 -10.37 -18.40
C HIS A 11 -17.82 -9.42 -18.93
N GLY A 12 -17.50 -8.15 -19.10
CA GLY A 12 -18.41 -7.17 -19.70
C GLY A 12 -17.87 -6.74 -21.06
N ILE A 13 -18.71 -6.85 -22.08
CA ILE A 13 -18.44 -6.37 -23.42
C ILE A 13 -18.64 -4.84 -23.39
N GLY A 14 -17.64 -4.11 -22.90
CA GLY A 14 -17.56 -2.69 -23.24
C GLY A 14 -17.66 -2.56 -24.77
N HIS A 15 -18.27 -1.49 -25.29
CA HIS A 15 -18.53 -1.28 -26.73
C HIS A 15 -17.27 -1.22 -27.64
N GLY A 16 -16.14 -1.80 -27.26
CA GLY A 16 -14.88 -1.81 -28.00
C GLY A 16 -13.94 -2.99 -27.70
N ASP A 17 -14.43 -4.14 -27.23
CA ASP A 17 -13.59 -5.35 -27.21
C ASP A 17 -13.06 -5.65 -28.62
N ALA A 18 -11.75 -5.85 -28.74
CA ALA A 18 -11.08 -6.07 -30.02
C ALA A 18 -11.44 -7.44 -30.64
N ASP A 19 -11.96 -8.38 -29.84
CA ASP A 19 -12.30 -9.74 -30.27
C ASP A 19 -13.82 -9.94 -30.44
N PRO A 20 -14.34 -10.02 -31.67
CA PRO A 20 -15.75 -10.31 -31.93
C PRO A 20 -16.16 -11.76 -31.58
N ASN A 21 -15.20 -12.65 -31.27
CA ASN A 21 -15.42 -14.06 -30.93
C ASN A 21 -15.00 -14.40 -29.50
N LEU A 22 -15.06 -13.43 -28.58
CA LEU A 22 -14.56 -13.53 -27.20
C LEU A 22 -14.90 -14.84 -26.49
N GLN A 23 -16.15 -15.30 -26.59
CA GLN A 23 -16.58 -16.56 -25.94
C GLN A 23 -15.79 -17.77 -26.46
N GLN A 24 -15.56 -17.84 -27.78
CA GLN A 24 -14.81 -18.92 -28.41
C GLN A 24 -13.32 -18.82 -28.03
N SER A 25 -12.72 -17.64 -28.14
CA SER A 25 -11.29 -17.43 -27.85
C SER A 25 -10.91 -17.76 -26.41
N TRP A 26 -11.76 -17.39 -25.44
CA TRP A 26 -11.57 -17.77 -24.03
C TRP A 26 -11.71 -19.28 -23.83
N THR A 27 -12.75 -19.87 -24.41
CA THR A 27 -13.00 -21.31 -24.31
C THR A 27 -11.82 -22.10 -24.87
N ASP A 28 -11.30 -21.70 -26.04
CA ASP A 28 -10.15 -22.35 -26.67
C ASP A 28 -8.87 -22.18 -25.85
N THR A 29 -8.62 -20.98 -25.31
CA THR A 29 -7.43 -20.69 -24.50
C THR A 29 -7.42 -21.50 -23.19
N ILE A 30 -8.54 -21.53 -22.47
CA ILE A 30 -8.71 -22.30 -21.24
C ILE A 30 -8.60 -23.79 -21.54
N THR A 31 -9.28 -24.26 -22.58
CA THR A 31 -9.26 -25.67 -23.01
C THR A 31 -7.85 -26.10 -23.37
N ALA A 32 -7.12 -25.30 -24.15
CA ALA A 32 -5.72 -25.58 -24.50
C ALA A 32 -4.83 -25.62 -23.27
N GLY A 33 -5.02 -24.70 -22.32
CA GLY A 33 -4.28 -24.65 -21.06
C GLY A 33 -4.48 -25.90 -20.19
N LEU A 34 -5.71 -26.38 -20.05
CA LEU A 34 -6.04 -27.58 -19.29
C LEU A 34 -5.59 -28.87 -20.01
N LYS A 35 -5.82 -28.96 -21.33
CA LYS A 35 -5.44 -30.13 -22.14
C LYS A 35 -3.93 -30.30 -22.30
N ALA A 36 -3.14 -29.26 -22.04
CA ALA A 36 -1.69 -29.38 -21.94
C ALA A 36 -1.24 -30.29 -20.77
N TRP A 37 -2.09 -30.46 -19.75
CA TRP A 37 -1.81 -31.28 -18.56
C TRP A 37 -2.61 -32.58 -18.50
N ASP A 38 -3.84 -32.58 -19.02
CA ASP A 38 -4.68 -33.77 -19.14
C ASP A 38 -5.46 -33.74 -20.46
N GLN A 39 -5.06 -34.55 -21.43
CA GLN A 39 -5.68 -34.59 -22.76
C GLN A 39 -7.13 -35.11 -22.73
N GLU A 40 -7.52 -35.88 -21.71
CA GLU A 40 -8.85 -36.46 -21.58
C GLU A 40 -9.83 -35.53 -20.86
N ILE A 41 -9.36 -34.37 -20.37
CA ILE A 41 -10.18 -33.43 -19.61
C ILE A 41 -11.26 -32.81 -20.51
N ALA A 42 -12.50 -32.86 -20.03
CA ALA A 42 -13.62 -32.18 -20.66
C ALA A 42 -13.77 -30.78 -20.05
N VAL A 43 -13.90 -29.76 -20.88
CA VAL A 43 -14.01 -28.36 -20.45
C VAL A 43 -15.30 -27.78 -21.01
N THR A 44 -16.10 -27.16 -20.15
CA THR A 44 -17.31 -26.43 -20.55
C THR A 44 -17.23 -25.01 -19.99
N CYS A 45 -17.39 -24.02 -20.86
CA CYS A 45 -17.42 -22.61 -20.48
C CYS A 45 -18.84 -22.06 -20.64
N ASP A 46 -19.34 -21.39 -19.61
CA ASP A 46 -20.54 -20.55 -19.67
C ASP A 46 -20.12 -19.10 -19.40
N PHE A 47 -20.90 -18.14 -19.89
CA PHE A 47 -20.58 -16.72 -19.84
C PHE A 47 -21.66 -15.92 -19.08
N LEU A 48 -21.21 -14.92 -18.35
CA LEU A 48 -22.04 -13.92 -17.70
C LEU A 48 -21.57 -12.52 -18.06
N GLU A 49 -22.41 -11.81 -18.79
CA GLU A 49 -22.23 -10.40 -19.14
C GLU A 49 -22.94 -9.51 -18.11
N TYR A 50 -22.39 -8.32 -17.87
CA TYR A 50 -22.90 -7.37 -16.87
C TYR A 50 -23.13 -5.96 -17.41
N ASP A 51 -22.93 -5.72 -18.70
CA ASP A 51 -22.99 -4.39 -19.32
C ASP A 51 -24.36 -3.71 -19.14
N ASP A 52 -25.44 -4.50 -19.24
CA ASP A 52 -26.82 -4.06 -18.96
C ASP A 52 -26.98 -3.36 -17.60
N LEU A 53 -26.17 -3.73 -16.60
CA LEU A 53 -26.23 -3.10 -15.27
C LEU A 53 -25.76 -1.65 -15.30
N PHE A 54 -24.83 -1.32 -16.20
CA PHE A 54 -24.17 -0.01 -16.31
C PHE A 54 -24.80 0.84 -17.43
N GLU A 55 -25.33 0.24 -18.50
CA GLU A 55 -26.08 0.96 -19.54
C GLU A 55 -27.40 1.58 -19.02
N GLN A 56 -28.07 0.91 -18.07
CA GLN A 56 -29.32 1.39 -17.47
C GLN A 56 -29.13 2.55 -16.48
N ALA A 57 -27.90 2.94 -16.17
CA ALA A 57 -27.57 4.00 -15.24
C ALA A 57 -26.61 4.98 -15.96
N PRO A 58 -27.13 6.03 -16.63
CA PRO A 58 -26.32 6.85 -17.53
C PRO A 58 -25.09 7.40 -16.80
N LEU A 59 -23.92 7.29 -17.44
CA LEU A 59 -22.65 7.84 -16.97
C LEU A 59 -22.76 9.36 -16.82
N ASN A 60 -23.28 9.81 -15.69
CA ASN A 60 -23.17 11.20 -15.31
C ASN A 60 -21.82 11.38 -14.64
N THR A 61 -20.81 11.70 -15.46
CA THR A 61 -19.44 11.96 -15.01
C THR A 61 -19.37 13.09 -13.98
N VAL A 62 -20.39 13.96 -13.90
CA VAL A 62 -20.51 14.97 -12.84
C VAL A 62 -20.88 14.32 -11.50
N THR A 63 -21.80 13.34 -11.49
CA THR A 63 -22.23 12.63 -10.27
C THR A 63 -21.12 11.79 -9.65
N TYR A 64 -20.29 11.14 -10.47
CA TYR A 64 -19.17 10.28 -10.01
C TYR A 64 -17.80 10.93 -10.17
N SER A 65 -17.77 12.25 -10.41
CA SER A 65 -16.57 13.03 -10.70
C SER A 65 -15.47 12.83 -9.66
N SER A 66 -15.82 12.73 -8.38
CA SER A 66 -14.87 12.55 -7.28
C SER A 66 -14.26 11.15 -7.23
N ALA A 67 -15.04 10.09 -7.47
CA ALA A 67 -14.53 8.71 -7.52
C ALA A 67 -13.68 8.48 -8.78
N PHE A 68 -14.13 9.01 -9.92
CA PHE A 68 -13.40 9.00 -11.18
C PHE A 68 -12.07 9.75 -11.05
N ALA A 69 -12.09 10.96 -10.49
CA ALA A 69 -10.91 11.75 -10.13
C ALA A 69 -9.89 10.97 -9.30
N ARG A 70 -10.35 10.32 -8.22
CA ARG A 70 -9.49 9.54 -7.32
C ARG A 70 -8.91 8.31 -8.00
N LEU A 71 -9.70 7.62 -8.82
CA LEU A 71 -9.24 6.48 -9.59
C LEU A 71 -8.14 6.88 -10.57
N LEU A 72 -8.31 7.98 -11.31
CA LEU A 72 -7.29 8.50 -12.21
C LEU A 72 -6.03 8.95 -11.47
N ALA A 73 -6.18 9.66 -10.36
CA ALA A 73 -5.06 10.06 -9.52
C ALA A 73 -4.29 8.85 -8.93
N SER A 74 -4.97 7.71 -8.73
CA SER A 74 -4.32 6.46 -8.32
C SER A 74 -3.52 5.80 -9.44
N GLY A 75 -3.97 5.91 -10.70
CA GLY A 75 -3.29 5.35 -11.88
C GLY A 75 -1.91 5.96 -12.17
N VAL A 76 -1.69 7.23 -11.79
CA VAL A 76 -0.40 7.93 -11.90
C VAL A 76 0.71 7.25 -11.06
N VAL A 77 0.35 6.52 -10.01
CA VAL A 77 1.28 5.89 -9.06
C VAL A 77 1.61 4.43 -9.46
N HIS A 78 0.77 3.78 -10.26
CA HIS A 78 0.85 2.34 -10.57
C HIS A 78 1.15 2.03 -12.05
N GLY A 79 2.00 2.84 -12.71
CA GLY A 79 2.51 2.51 -14.05
C GLY A 79 1.76 3.09 -15.25
N ILE A 80 0.72 3.92 -15.06
CA ILE A 80 0.03 4.65 -16.14
C ILE A 80 0.60 6.08 -16.30
N GLY A 81 1.65 6.43 -15.55
CA GLY A 81 2.21 7.78 -15.46
C GLY A 81 2.55 8.42 -16.81
N ASP A 82 2.98 7.65 -17.80
CA ASP A 82 3.33 8.15 -19.15
C ASP A 82 2.11 8.64 -19.95
N LEU A 83 0.93 8.07 -19.71
CA LEU A 83 -0.35 8.51 -20.29
C LEU A 83 -0.88 9.80 -19.63
N PHE A 84 -0.41 10.12 -18.42
CA PHE A 84 -0.83 11.24 -17.57
C PHE A 84 0.31 12.22 -17.24
N THR A 85 1.40 12.22 -18.01
CA THR A 85 2.44 13.25 -17.91
C THR A 85 1.80 14.64 -17.97
N ARG A 86 2.37 15.61 -17.24
CA ARG A 86 1.84 16.97 -16.96
C ARG A 86 1.21 17.74 -18.14
N GLU A 87 1.37 17.27 -19.38
CA GLU A 87 0.80 17.85 -20.59
C GLU A 87 -0.59 17.31 -20.97
N ARG A 88 -1.02 16.12 -20.52
CA ARG A 88 -2.27 15.48 -20.96
C ARG A 88 -3.40 15.60 -19.93
N GLY A 89 -4.47 16.30 -20.29
CA GLY A 89 -5.66 16.47 -19.44
C GLY A 89 -6.59 15.24 -19.40
N LEU A 90 -7.54 15.23 -18.44
CA LEU A 90 -8.64 14.23 -18.35
C LEU A 90 -9.38 13.97 -19.67
N PHE A 91 -9.42 14.99 -20.53
CA PHE A 91 -10.09 14.98 -21.84
C PHE A 91 -9.23 14.45 -22.99
N GLU A 92 -8.02 13.95 -22.74
CA GLU A 92 -7.11 13.41 -23.75
C GLU A 92 -6.86 11.89 -23.62
N LEU A 93 -7.45 11.24 -22.61
CA LEU A 93 -7.34 9.78 -22.45
C LEU A 93 -8.04 9.00 -23.58
N PRO A 94 -7.56 7.79 -23.94
CA PRO A 94 -8.30 6.88 -24.82
C PRO A 94 -9.74 6.67 -24.33
N SER A 95 -10.69 6.59 -25.26
CA SER A 95 -12.14 6.45 -24.96
C SER A 95 -12.45 5.22 -24.10
N MET A 96 -11.79 4.10 -24.38
CA MET A 96 -11.90 2.85 -23.62
C MET A 96 -11.50 3.02 -22.15
N ILE A 97 -10.38 3.69 -21.86
CA ILE A 97 -9.92 3.92 -20.47
C ILE A 97 -10.92 4.78 -19.71
N ARG A 98 -11.46 5.84 -20.34
CA ARG A 98 -12.48 6.69 -19.70
C ARG A 98 -13.75 5.91 -19.41
N TRP A 99 -14.16 5.02 -20.32
CA TRP A 99 -15.32 4.16 -20.12
C TRP A 99 -15.12 3.20 -18.94
N THR A 100 -14.01 2.46 -18.91
CA THR A 100 -13.71 1.53 -17.82
C THR A 100 -13.56 2.26 -16.48
N ALA A 101 -12.85 3.38 -16.45
CA ALA A 101 -12.78 4.24 -15.27
C ALA A 101 -14.17 4.74 -14.82
N GLY A 102 -15.05 5.06 -15.77
CA GLY A 102 -16.44 5.44 -15.52
C GLY A 102 -17.23 4.35 -14.82
N MET A 103 -17.20 3.11 -15.34
CA MET A 103 -17.90 1.97 -14.74
C MET A 103 -17.36 1.62 -13.34
N VAL A 104 -16.03 1.63 -13.15
CA VAL A 104 -15.41 1.41 -11.84
C VAL A 104 -15.81 2.52 -10.87
N ALA A 105 -15.76 3.80 -11.29
CA ALA A 105 -16.16 4.93 -10.45
C ALA A 105 -17.65 4.88 -10.07
N GLN A 106 -18.51 4.47 -11.01
CA GLN A 106 -19.92 4.24 -10.77
C GLN A 106 -20.14 3.10 -9.78
N TRP A 107 -19.46 1.97 -9.95
CA TRP A 107 -19.50 0.85 -9.01
C TRP A 107 -19.02 1.24 -7.60
N ILE A 108 -17.96 2.06 -7.48
CA ILE A 108 -17.45 2.60 -6.21
C ILE A 108 -18.51 3.47 -5.53
N SER A 109 -19.24 4.26 -6.31
CA SER A 109 -20.14 5.29 -5.78
C SER A 109 -21.54 4.78 -5.46
N GLU A 110 -22.02 3.73 -6.14
CA GLU A 110 -23.42 3.28 -6.05
C GLU A 110 -23.58 1.92 -5.37
N GLU A 111 -24.06 1.88 -4.11
CA GLU A 111 -24.37 0.60 -3.43
C GLU A 111 -25.44 -0.22 -4.17
N ARG A 112 -26.42 0.43 -4.81
CA ARG A 112 -27.48 -0.27 -5.56
C ARG A 112 -26.92 -1.06 -6.74
N ILE A 113 -25.91 -0.54 -7.44
CA ILE A 113 -25.25 -1.26 -8.53
C ILE A 113 -24.49 -2.45 -7.98
N ARG A 114 -23.78 -2.28 -6.86
CA ARG A 114 -23.11 -3.41 -6.19
C ARG A 114 -24.11 -4.51 -5.78
N GLU A 115 -25.23 -4.16 -5.17
CA GLU A 115 -26.29 -5.11 -4.81
C GLU A 115 -26.85 -5.88 -6.02
N LYS A 116 -27.13 -5.17 -7.13
CA LYS A 116 -27.58 -5.79 -8.37
C LYS A 116 -26.53 -6.72 -8.97
N ALA A 117 -25.27 -6.30 -9.03
CA ALA A 117 -24.16 -7.10 -9.52
C ALA A 117 -23.99 -8.40 -8.70
N ARG A 118 -24.03 -8.30 -7.37
CA ARG A 118 -24.00 -9.47 -6.48
C ARG A 118 -25.16 -10.42 -6.76
N THR A 119 -26.36 -9.89 -6.93
CA THR A 119 -27.56 -10.69 -7.24
C THR A 119 -27.42 -11.40 -8.58
N LEU A 120 -26.94 -10.70 -9.61
CA LEU A 120 -26.71 -11.24 -10.95
C LEU A 120 -25.75 -12.43 -10.92
N ILE A 121 -24.59 -12.27 -10.26
CA ILE A 121 -23.57 -13.33 -10.13
C ILE A 121 -24.10 -14.53 -9.33
N LEU A 122 -24.78 -14.28 -8.21
CA LEU A 122 -25.36 -15.35 -7.40
C LEU A 122 -26.42 -16.15 -8.16
N ASN A 123 -27.29 -15.48 -8.90
CA ASN A 123 -28.32 -16.14 -9.71
C ASN A 123 -27.69 -17.02 -10.79
N LYS A 124 -26.65 -16.52 -11.49
CA LYS A 124 -25.92 -17.32 -12.49
C LYS A 124 -25.27 -18.55 -11.85
N LEU A 125 -24.61 -18.40 -10.70
CA LEU A 125 -23.99 -19.50 -9.96
C LEU A 125 -25.00 -20.52 -9.39
N GLN A 126 -26.26 -20.13 -9.18
CA GLN A 126 -27.33 -21.03 -8.78
C GLN A 126 -27.95 -21.77 -9.98
N ALA A 127 -27.89 -21.18 -11.18
CA ALA A 127 -28.44 -21.74 -12.40
C ALA A 127 -27.55 -22.85 -13.02
N GLY A 128 -26.27 -22.93 -12.64
CA GLY A 128 -25.35 -23.95 -13.16
C GLY A 128 -24.34 -24.42 -12.10
N ASP A 129 -23.76 -25.59 -12.32
CA ASP A 129 -22.71 -26.13 -11.46
C ASP A 129 -21.32 -25.81 -12.05
N TYR A 130 -20.70 -24.75 -11.53
CA TYR A 130 -19.36 -24.31 -11.93
C TYR A 130 -18.36 -24.65 -10.84
N GLY A 131 -17.27 -25.32 -11.22
CA GLY A 131 -16.13 -25.59 -10.34
C GLY A 131 -15.11 -24.44 -10.34
N VAL A 132 -15.11 -23.62 -11.39
CA VAL A 132 -14.19 -22.50 -11.57
C VAL A 132 -14.95 -21.25 -11.99
N VAL A 133 -14.61 -20.10 -11.41
CA VAL A 133 -15.05 -18.78 -11.87
C VAL A 133 -13.83 -18.02 -12.39
N CYS A 134 -13.79 -17.74 -13.69
CA CYS A 134 -12.80 -16.87 -14.32
C CYS A 134 -13.44 -15.51 -14.54
N ALA A 135 -12.87 -14.45 -13.97
CA ALA A 135 -13.45 -13.13 -14.07
C ALA A 135 -12.40 -12.11 -14.48
N HIS A 136 -12.72 -11.28 -15.46
CA HIS A 136 -11.81 -10.30 -16.03
C HIS A 136 -12.22 -8.88 -15.66
N SER A 137 -11.24 -7.99 -15.46
CA SER A 137 -11.47 -6.55 -15.29
C SER A 137 -12.46 -6.23 -14.16
N LEU A 138 -13.45 -5.37 -14.42
CA LEU A 138 -14.53 -5.07 -13.50
C LEU A 138 -15.28 -6.33 -13.05
N GLY A 139 -15.44 -7.35 -13.92
CA GLY A 139 -16.01 -8.64 -13.56
C GLY A 139 -15.29 -9.32 -12.39
N SER A 140 -13.96 -9.21 -12.32
CA SER A 140 -13.19 -9.68 -11.16
C SER A 140 -13.63 -8.97 -9.87
N LEU A 141 -13.80 -7.65 -9.93
CA LEU A 141 -14.21 -6.83 -8.79
C LEU A 141 -15.64 -7.16 -8.33
N LEU A 142 -16.57 -7.34 -9.29
CA LEU A 142 -17.94 -7.76 -9.00
C LEU A 142 -17.97 -9.14 -8.32
N CYS A 143 -17.19 -10.08 -8.84
CA CYS A 143 -17.04 -11.43 -8.27
C CYS A 143 -16.46 -11.37 -6.86
N TYR A 144 -15.36 -10.65 -6.67
CA TYR A 144 -14.73 -10.51 -5.37
C TYR A 144 -15.68 -9.91 -4.31
N ASP A 145 -16.38 -8.81 -4.60
CA ASP A 145 -17.37 -8.24 -3.67
C ASP A 145 -18.52 -9.23 -3.37
N THR A 146 -18.96 -9.97 -4.40
CA THR A 146 -19.98 -11.02 -4.23
C THR A 146 -19.51 -12.11 -3.27
N PHE A 147 -18.33 -12.66 -3.49
CA PHE A 147 -17.80 -13.79 -2.73
C PHE A 147 -17.37 -13.41 -1.33
N LEU A 148 -16.86 -12.20 -1.15
CA LEU A 148 -16.50 -11.69 0.16
C LEU A 148 -17.73 -11.58 1.07
N ARG A 149 -18.88 -11.16 0.52
CA ARG A 149 -20.15 -11.03 1.26
C ARG A 149 -20.97 -12.33 1.28
N ASN A 150 -20.73 -13.23 0.34
CA ASN A 150 -21.44 -14.50 0.19
C ASN A 150 -20.43 -15.67 0.04
N PRO A 151 -19.62 -15.96 1.06
CA PRO A 151 -18.49 -16.89 0.94
C PRO A 151 -18.92 -18.32 0.55
N LYS A 152 -20.15 -18.71 0.88
CA LYS A 152 -20.71 -20.02 0.49
C LYS A 152 -20.83 -20.19 -1.03
N ALA A 153 -20.95 -19.10 -1.80
CA ALA A 153 -21.07 -19.16 -3.26
C ALA A 153 -19.80 -19.70 -3.95
N LEU A 154 -18.64 -19.57 -3.28
CA LEU A 154 -17.36 -20.11 -3.74
C LEU A 154 -16.91 -21.36 -2.96
N LYS A 155 -17.77 -21.96 -2.12
CA LYS A 155 -17.38 -23.10 -1.30
C LYS A 155 -16.81 -24.22 -2.18
N GLU A 156 -15.54 -24.59 -1.93
CA GLU A 156 -14.81 -25.64 -2.67
C GLU A 156 -14.63 -25.37 -4.18
N LYS A 157 -14.83 -24.11 -4.60
CA LYS A 157 -14.67 -23.67 -5.99
C LYS A 157 -13.41 -22.82 -6.14
N TYR A 158 -12.90 -22.75 -7.36
CA TYR A 158 -11.75 -21.94 -7.72
C TYR A 158 -12.19 -20.57 -8.24
N PHE A 159 -11.43 -19.53 -7.91
CA PHE A 159 -11.61 -18.19 -8.47
C PHE A 159 -10.33 -17.75 -9.16
N VAL A 160 -10.43 -17.29 -10.40
CA VAL A 160 -9.31 -16.75 -11.18
C VAL A 160 -9.69 -15.32 -11.57
N SER A 161 -9.06 -14.32 -10.94
CA SER A 161 -9.24 -12.90 -11.25
C SER A 161 -8.06 -12.37 -12.05
N PHE A 162 -8.29 -11.58 -13.10
CA PHE A 162 -7.23 -11.09 -13.97
C PHE A 162 -7.62 -9.77 -14.64
N GLY A 163 -6.62 -8.95 -14.99
CA GLY A 163 -6.86 -7.55 -15.39
C GLY A 163 -7.59 -6.75 -14.31
N SER A 164 -7.46 -7.11 -13.03
CA SER A 164 -8.41 -6.65 -12.00
C SER A 164 -8.00 -5.37 -11.30
N GLN A 165 -8.98 -4.52 -10.97
CA GLN A 165 -8.81 -3.32 -10.15
C GLN A 165 -8.96 -3.57 -8.63
N ILE A 166 -9.11 -4.82 -8.16
CA ILE A 166 -9.30 -5.12 -6.72
C ILE A 166 -8.16 -4.54 -5.86
N GLY A 167 -6.92 -4.63 -6.34
CA GLY A 167 -5.71 -4.08 -5.69
C GLY A 167 -5.69 -2.56 -5.59
N ASN A 168 -6.47 -1.86 -6.43
CA ASN A 168 -6.35 -0.41 -6.60
C ASN A 168 -6.74 0.32 -5.30
N PRO A 169 -5.94 1.26 -4.77
CA PRO A 169 -6.24 1.96 -3.53
C PRO A 169 -7.63 2.61 -3.47
N CYS A 170 -8.11 3.17 -4.58
CA CYS A 170 -9.43 3.79 -4.65
C CYS A 170 -10.56 2.75 -4.52
N VAL A 171 -10.37 1.56 -5.10
CA VAL A 171 -11.30 0.44 -4.98
C VAL A 171 -11.23 -0.13 -3.56
N ARG A 172 -10.03 -0.30 -3.00
CA ARG A 172 -9.81 -0.84 -1.65
C ARG A 172 -10.51 -0.05 -0.55
N ASP A 173 -10.66 1.27 -0.70
CA ASP A 173 -11.40 2.10 0.26
C ASP A 173 -12.88 1.64 0.42
N THR A 174 -13.49 1.10 -0.65
CA THR A 174 -14.86 0.51 -0.58
C THR A 174 -14.93 -0.74 0.31
N PHE A 175 -13.81 -1.44 0.48
CA PHE A 175 -13.63 -2.56 1.40
C PHE A 175 -12.98 -2.11 2.72
N ALA A 176 -13.18 -0.84 3.11
CA ALA A 176 -12.56 -0.24 4.29
C ALA A 176 -11.02 -0.43 4.34
N GLY A 177 -10.39 -0.30 3.19
CA GLY A 177 -8.94 -0.20 3.00
C GLY A 177 -8.18 -1.53 3.03
N ARG A 178 -8.86 -2.68 3.14
CA ARG A 178 -8.22 -3.99 3.18
C ARG A 178 -8.89 -4.99 2.25
N ILE A 179 -8.06 -5.73 1.52
CA ILE A 179 -8.49 -6.91 0.77
C ILE A 179 -8.40 -8.09 1.74
N ALA A 180 -9.50 -8.83 1.85
CA ALA A 180 -9.64 -9.97 2.74
C ALA A 180 -9.65 -11.27 1.93
N PRO A 181 -9.16 -12.38 2.53
CA PRO A 181 -9.14 -13.66 1.85
C PRO A 181 -10.56 -14.19 1.58
N LEU A 182 -10.70 -14.97 0.51
CA LEU A 182 -11.93 -15.69 0.19
C LEU A 182 -11.88 -17.07 0.86
N ASP A 183 -12.03 -17.12 2.19
CA ASP A 183 -11.73 -18.30 3.04
C ASP A 183 -12.45 -19.60 2.65
N GLN A 184 -13.59 -19.54 1.96
CA GLN A 184 -14.34 -20.72 1.51
C GLN A 184 -13.98 -21.18 0.10
N ALA A 185 -13.25 -20.37 -0.67
CA ALA A 185 -12.72 -20.79 -1.97
C ALA A 185 -11.69 -21.90 -1.79
N ALA A 186 -11.69 -22.88 -2.68
CA ALA A 186 -10.63 -23.89 -2.74
C ALA A 186 -9.28 -23.21 -3.00
N ARG A 187 -9.27 -22.28 -3.95
CA ARG A 187 -8.12 -21.43 -4.28
C ARG A 187 -8.60 -20.16 -4.99
N TRP A 188 -7.92 -19.06 -4.74
CA TRP A 188 -8.04 -17.81 -5.47
C TRP A 188 -6.70 -17.51 -6.14
N PHE A 189 -6.67 -17.57 -7.46
CA PHE A 189 -5.56 -17.11 -8.28
C PHE A 189 -5.84 -15.69 -8.77
N HIS A 190 -4.88 -14.78 -8.58
CA HIS A 190 -4.91 -13.45 -9.17
C HIS A 190 -3.81 -13.32 -10.23
N LEU A 191 -4.18 -13.17 -11.51
CA LEU A 191 -3.21 -12.95 -12.58
C LEU A 191 -2.96 -11.44 -12.70
N TYR A 192 -1.71 -11.03 -12.58
CA TYR A 192 -1.31 -9.63 -12.57
C TYR A 192 -0.25 -9.34 -13.64
N ASN A 193 -0.53 -8.36 -14.49
CA ASN A 193 0.41 -7.79 -15.45
C ASN A 193 0.76 -6.37 -15.00
N PRO A 194 2.03 -6.05 -14.67
CA PRO A 194 2.44 -4.69 -14.32
C PRO A 194 2.30 -3.70 -15.49
N ASP A 195 2.27 -4.19 -16.73
CA ASP A 195 2.14 -3.38 -17.94
C ASP A 195 0.68 -3.15 -18.37
N ASP A 196 -0.31 -3.62 -17.61
CA ASP A 196 -1.73 -3.40 -17.90
C ASP A 196 -2.22 -2.03 -17.42
N HIS A 197 -2.62 -1.20 -18.38
CA HIS A 197 -2.91 0.21 -18.17
C HIS A 197 -4.37 0.51 -17.76
N VAL A 198 -5.17 -0.49 -17.40
CA VAL A 198 -6.60 -0.32 -17.05
C VAL A 198 -6.81 -0.36 -15.52
N PHE A 199 -6.00 0.43 -14.81
CA PHE A 199 -6.04 0.62 -13.35
C PHE A 199 -5.85 -0.68 -12.55
N THR A 200 -5.19 -1.66 -13.13
CA THR A 200 -4.83 -2.89 -12.45
C THR A 200 -3.85 -2.60 -11.32
N ALA A 201 -3.86 -3.45 -10.31
CA ALA A 201 -2.94 -3.34 -9.20
C ALA A 201 -2.74 -4.73 -8.59
N ASP A 202 -1.53 -4.95 -8.13
CA ASP A 202 -1.14 -6.13 -7.37
C ASP A 202 -1.96 -6.29 -6.08
N ILE A 203 -2.09 -7.54 -5.64
CA ILE A 203 -2.74 -7.93 -4.40
C ILE A 203 -1.72 -8.71 -3.58
N HIS A 204 -1.06 -8.00 -2.68
CA HIS A 204 -0.27 -8.64 -1.64
C HIS A 204 -1.15 -9.08 -0.48
N MET A 205 -1.25 -10.39 -0.24
CA MET A 205 -1.99 -10.96 0.87
C MET A 205 -1.39 -12.29 1.31
N ALA A 206 -1.20 -12.44 2.63
CA ALA A 206 -0.83 -13.73 3.22
C ALA A 206 -2.10 -14.55 3.50
N ALA A 207 -2.44 -15.48 2.60
CA ALA A 207 -3.51 -16.46 2.81
C ALA A 207 -3.17 -17.78 2.11
N ASP A 208 -3.43 -18.91 2.77
CA ASP A 208 -3.04 -20.24 2.28
C ASP A 208 -3.73 -20.62 0.96
N ASN A 209 -4.93 -20.08 0.73
CA ASN A 209 -5.73 -20.32 -0.47
C ASN A 209 -5.65 -19.20 -1.51
N PHE A 210 -4.65 -18.30 -1.41
CA PHE A 210 -4.44 -17.21 -2.36
C PHE A 210 -3.06 -17.31 -3.02
N GLU A 211 -3.01 -17.02 -4.31
CA GLU A 211 -1.75 -16.90 -5.06
C GLU A 211 -1.87 -15.83 -6.14
N GLU A 212 -0.97 -14.85 -6.10
CA GLU A 212 -0.75 -13.93 -7.21
C GLU A 212 0.22 -14.56 -8.21
N VAL A 213 -0.15 -14.54 -9.49
CA VAL A 213 0.62 -15.11 -10.59
C VAL A 213 1.02 -13.96 -11.51
N GLY A 214 2.32 -13.69 -11.59
CA GLY A 214 2.87 -12.72 -12.54
C GLY A 214 2.65 -13.17 -13.98
N THR A 215 1.95 -12.34 -14.75
CA THR A 215 1.64 -12.52 -16.16
C THR A 215 2.10 -11.31 -16.96
N GLU A 216 3.41 -11.05 -16.94
CA GLU A 216 4.03 -9.94 -17.66
C GLU A 216 3.90 -10.11 -19.18
N PHE A 217 3.26 -9.14 -19.83
CA PHE A 217 3.25 -9.04 -21.28
C PHE A 217 3.06 -7.57 -21.71
N ASP A 218 3.74 -7.21 -22.80
CA ASP A 218 3.62 -5.91 -23.46
C ASP A 218 3.44 -6.16 -24.96
N VAL A 219 2.22 -5.94 -25.46
CA VAL A 219 1.84 -6.24 -26.84
C VAL A 219 2.06 -4.99 -27.70
N PRO A 220 2.94 -5.05 -28.72
CA PRO A 220 3.22 -3.90 -29.55
C PRO A 220 1.96 -3.32 -30.22
N ASN A 221 1.72 -2.03 -30.02
CA ASN A 221 0.55 -1.28 -30.49
C ASN A 221 -0.79 -1.60 -29.79
N ASP A 222 -0.79 -2.42 -28.74
CA ASP A 222 -1.89 -2.43 -27.78
C ASP A 222 -1.63 -1.34 -26.74
N MET A 223 -2.50 -0.33 -26.69
CA MET A 223 -2.35 0.78 -25.75
C MET A 223 -2.81 0.42 -24.32
N LEU A 224 -3.46 -0.72 -24.12
CA LEU A 224 -4.06 -1.11 -22.85
C LEU A 224 -3.35 -2.29 -22.19
N ASN A 225 -2.83 -3.24 -22.98
CA ASN A 225 -2.26 -4.50 -22.48
C ASN A 225 -3.25 -5.24 -21.55
N HIS A 226 -4.53 -5.22 -21.92
CA HIS A 226 -5.66 -5.65 -21.07
C HIS A 226 -6.47 -6.80 -21.69
N GLU A 227 -5.93 -7.48 -22.70
CA GLU A 227 -6.65 -8.56 -23.36
C GLU A 227 -6.56 -9.88 -22.56
N ALA A 228 -7.73 -10.43 -22.22
CA ALA A 228 -7.90 -11.61 -21.39
C ALA A 228 -7.14 -12.87 -21.86
N THR A 229 -7.03 -13.08 -23.17
CA THR A 229 -6.39 -14.27 -23.76
C THR A 229 -4.89 -14.32 -23.45
N TRP A 230 -4.22 -13.15 -23.33
CA TRP A 230 -2.81 -13.08 -22.93
C TRP A 230 -2.61 -13.52 -21.48
N TYR A 231 -3.49 -13.09 -20.57
CA TYR A 231 -3.50 -13.56 -19.19
C TYR A 231 -3.72 -15.08 -19.08
N LEU A 232 -4.79 -15.57 -19.69
CA LEU A 232 -5.21 -16.98 -19.60
C LEU A 232 -4.22 -17.91 -20.32
N GLY A 233 -3.64 -17.44 -21.44
CA GLY A 233 -2.68 -18.17 -22.26
C GLY A 233 -1.24 -18.11 -21.75
N HIS A 234 -0.94 -17.24 -20.78
CA HIS A 234 0.41 -17.02 -20.28
C HIS A 234 1.06 -18.30 -19.75
N GLN A 235 2.38 -18.43 -19.92
CA GLN A 235 3.12 -19.64 -19.51
C GLN A 235 2.98 -19.89 -18.00
N GLN A 236 3.03 -18.83 -17.19
CA GLN A 236 2.93 -18.91 -15.74
C GLN A 236 1.53 -19.43 -15.37
N THR A 237 0.46 -18.84 -15.91
CA THR A 237 -0.93 -19.30 -15.74
C THR A 237 -1.10 -20.78 -16.12
N ARG A 238 -0.52 -21.21 -17.25
CA ARG A 238 -0.52 -22.63 -17.65
C ARG A 238 0.17 -23.51 -16.62
N SER A 239 1.33 -23.09 -16.12
CA SER A 239 2.14 -23.88 -15.20
C SER A 239 1.67 -23.88 -13.74
N THR A 240 0.86 -22.90 -13.34
CA THR A 240 0.31 -22.74 -12.00
C THR A 240 -1.16 -23.13 -11.97
N VAL A 241 -2.03 -22.28 -12.54
CA VAL A 241 -3.49 -22.35 -12.47
C VAL A 241 -4.03 -23.58 -13.20
N TRP A 242 -3.73 -23.72 -14.49
CA TRP A 242 -4.29 -24.82 -15.29
C TRP A 242 -3.70 -26.18 -14.89
N ARG A 243 -2.44 -26.20 -14.47
CA ARG A 243 -1.83 -27.40 -13.87
C ARG A 243 -2.59 -27.86 -12.63
N GLU A 244 -2.85 -26.95 -11.69
CA GLU A 244 -3.56 -27.30 -10.45
C GLU A 244 -4.99 -27.75 -10.73
N LEU A 245 -5.72 -27.00 -11.57
CA LEU A 245 -7.10 -27.31 -11.93
C LEU A 245 -7.23 -28.65 -12.67
N SER A 246 -6.27 -29.02 -13.51
CA SER A 246 -6.26 -30.33 -14.18
C SER A 246 -6.08 -31.50 -13.20
N GLY A 247 -5.64 -31.26 -11.97
CA GLY A 247 -5.29 -32.31 -11.01
C GLY A 247 -3.95 -33.00 -11.32
N ALA A 248 -3.14 -32.43 -12.23
CA ALA A 248 -1.83 -32.98 -12.58
C ALA A 248 -0.94 -33.09 -11.34
N LYS A 249 -0.50 -34.32 -11.04
CA LYS A 249 0.35 -34.59 -9.88
C LYS A 249 1.74 -33.98 -10.09
N VAL A 250 2.14 -33.08 -9.21
CA VAL A 250 3.54 -32.68 -9.09
C VAL A 250 4.36 -33.94 -8.74
N GLN A 251 5.42 -34.23 -9.50
CA GLN A 251 6.31 -35.34 -9.16
C GLN A 251 6.84 -35.16 -7.73
N LYS A 252 6.68 -36.19 -6.89
CA LYS A 252 7.04 -36.14 -5.45
C LYS A 252 8.48 -35.66 -5.19
N ILE A 253 9.41 -35.92 -6.12
CA ILE A 253 10.80 -35.49 -6.03
C ILE A 253 10.91 -33.97 -6.16
N LEU A 254 10.20 -33.38 -7.12
CA LEU A 254 10.16 -31.92 -7.34
C LEU A 254 9.50 -31.21 -6.16
N ALA A 255 8.39 -31.75 -5.64
CA ALA A 255 7.70 -31.20 -4.47
C ALA A 255 8.58 -31.21 -3.20
N ARG A 256 9.29 -32.32 -2.95
CA ARG A 256 10.27 -32.40 -1.85
C ARG A 256 11.45 -31.46 -2.04
N GLY A 257 11.93 -31.31 -3.28
CA GLY A 257 13.00 -30.38 -3.61
C GLY A 257 12.60 -28.93 -3.37
N LEU A 258 11.40 -28.53 -3.80
CA LEU A 258 10.82 -27.20 -3.56
C LEU A 258 10.57 -26.94 -2.08
N GLN A 259 10.08 -27.94 -1.34
CA GLN A 259 9.88 -27.83 0.11
C GLN A 259 11.22 -27.66 0.84
N GLN A 260 12.23 -28.48 0.54
CA GLN A 260 13.58 -28.30 1.10
C GLN A 260 14.23 -26.97 0.70
N PHE A 261 13.96 -26.48 -0.50
CA PHE A 261 14.42 -25.16 -0.94
C PHE A 261 13.75 -24.04 -0.15
N HIS A 262 12.43 -24.09 0.05
CA HIS A 262 11.71 -23.13 0.89
C HIS A 262 12.15 -23.19 2.35
N GLU A 263 12.33 -24.38 2.92
CA GLU A 263 12.83 -24.56 4.30
C GLU A 263 14.25 -23.99 4.47
N ARG A 264 15.10 -24.11 3.44
CA ARG A 264 16.46 -23.50 3.41
C ARG A 264 16.46 -22.00 3.14
N ASN A 265 15.41 -21.46 2.51
CA ASN A 265 15.23 -20.03 2.18
C ASN A 265 14.21 -19.34 3.10
N THR A 266 14.02 -19.83 4.31
CA THR A 266 13.15 -19.15 5.29
C THR A 266 13.69 -17.74 5.54
N LYS A 267 12.86 -16.72 5.26
CA LYS A 267 13.22 -15.33 5.50
C LYS A 267 13.36 -15.13 7.02
N PRO A 268 14.30 -14.28 7.47
CA PRO A 268 14.52 -14.07 8.88
C PRO A 268 13.28 -13.48 9.55
N GLU A 269 12.95 -13.98 10.75
CA GLU A 269 11.84 -13.47 11.58
C GLU A 269 11.99 -11.97 11.86
N ARG A 270 13.22 -11.43 11.77
CA ARG A 270 13.56 -10.04 12.05
C ARG A 270 14.21 -9.42 10.82
N ARG A 271 13.76 -8.23 10.41
CA ARG A 271 14.47 -7.39 9.42
C ARG A 271 14.40 -5.93 9.82
N ALA A 272 15.47 -5.19 9.55
CA ALA A 272 15.51 -3.75 9.74
C ALA A 272 16.11 -3.03 8.53
N LEU A 273 15.48 -1.92 8.15
CA LEU A 273 16.01 -0.98 7.17
C LEU A 273 16.31 0.34 7.89
N LEU A 274 17.56 0.80 7.81
CA LEU A 274 18.01 2.03 8.42
C LEU A 274 18.51 2.99 7.33
N VAL A 275 17.94 4.18 7.26
CA VAL A 275 18.26 5.21 6.26
C VAL A 275 18.75 6.46 6.95
N GLY A 276 19.87 7.02 6.48
CA GLY A 276 20.52 8.19 7.08
C GLY A 276 21.14 9.10 6.03
N ILE A 277 20.75 10.38 6.00
CA ILE A 277 21.23 11.31 4.97
C ILE A 277 21.78 12.57 5.65
N ASN A 278 23.08 12.76 5.53
CA ASN A 278 23.80 13.98 5.94
C ASN A 278 24.08 14.87 4.71
N ASP A 279 24.63 14.26 3.67
CA ASP A 279 25.30 14.96 2.58
C ASP A 279 24.34 15.37 1.46
N TYR A 280 23.28 16.11 1.77
CA TYR A 280 22.36 16.62 0.74
C TYR A 280 23.11 17.43 -0.34
N PRO A 281 22.66 17.39 -1.61
CA PRO A 281 23.32 18.08 -2.71
C PRO A 281 23.50 19.57 -2.47
N ASP A 282 22.47 20.23 -1.95
CA ASP A 282 22.56 21.62 -1.50
C ASP A 282 23.31 21.70 -0.16
N PRO A 283 24.48 22.38 -0.10
CA PRO A 283 25.24 22.55 1.13
C PRO A 283 24.44 23.19 2.28
N ALA A 284 23.44 24.03 1.99
CA ALA A 284 22.59 24.66 3.00
C ALA A 284 21.69 23.65 3.74
N ASN A 285 21.41 22.50 3.12
CA ASN A 285 20.59 21.43 3.67
C ASN A 285 21.43 20.29 4.28
N ARG A 286 22.75 20.45 4.44
CA ARG A 286 23.59 19.38 5.00
C ARG A 286 23.40 19.21 6.51
N LEU A 287 23.21 17.97 6.93
CA LEU A 287 23.11 17.52 8.31
C LEU A 287 24.40 16.81 8.74
N ASP A 288 24.62 16.64 10.04
CA ASP A 288 25.86 16.04 10.57
C ASP A 288 25.61 14.72 11.33
N GLY A 289 24.40 14.49 11.82
CA GLY A 289 24.09 13.42 12.78
C GLY A 289 23.32 12.22 12.24
N CYS A 290 22.79 12.28 11.02
CA CYS A 290 21.90 11.23 10.50
C CYS A 290 22.63 9.91 10.23
N VAL A 291 23.87 9.97 9.73
CA VAL A 291 24.70 8.77 9.57
C VAL A 291 25.02 8.14 10.95
N ASN A 292 25.36 8.96 11.94
CA ASN A 292 25.65 8.48 13.29
C ASN A 292 24.41 7.86 13.96
N ASP A 293 23.23 8.44 13.72
CA ASP A 293 21.95 7.88 14.17
C ASP A 293 21.71 6.47 13.62
N VAL A 294 22.00 6.24 12.33
CA VAL A 294 21.88 4.91 11.71
C VAL A 294 22.80 3.90 12.38
N TYR A 295 24.07 4.25 12.62
CA TYR A 295 25.00 3.35 13.32
C TYR A 295 24.58 3.10 14.77
N LEU A 296 24.07 4.12 15.46
CA LEU A 296 23.56 4.00 16.82
C LEU A 296 22.35 3.06 16.88
N MET A 297 21.40 3.20 15.95
CA MET A 297 20.26 2.31 15.83
C MET A 297 20.67 0.88 15.45
N SER A 298 21.62 0.71 14.53
CA SER A 298 22.16 -0.62 14.19
C SER A 298 22.76 -1.31 15.42
N ALA A 299 23.55 -0.58 16.22
CA ALA A 299 24.10 -1.11 17.46
C ALA A 299 23.00 -1.54 18.44
N ILE A 300 21.96 -0.73 18.65
CA ILE A 300 20.83 -1.06 19.54
C ILE A 300 20.09 -2.32 19.09
N LEU A 301 19.90 -2.48 17.77
CA LEU A 301 19.21 -3.64 17.19
C LEU A 301 20.06 -4.91 17.30
N GLN A 302 21.37 -4.82 17.09
CA GLN A 302 22.26 -5.95 17.30
C GLN A 302 22.35 -6.33 18.80
N GLU A 303 22.39 -5.34 19.70
CA GLU A 303 22.22 -5.55 21.16
C GLU A 303 20.88 -6.22 21.49
N SER A 304 19.85 -6.01 20.66
CA SER A 304 18.53 -6.66 20.74
C SER A 304 18.45 -8.05 20.10
N GLY A 305 19.53 -8.53 19.47
CA GLY A 305 19.59 -9.81 18.78
C GLY A 305 19.00 -9.80 17.37
N PHE A 306 19.09 -8.68 16.65
CA PHE A 306 19.05 -8.71 15.18
C PHE A 306 20.40 -9.18 14.69
N ALA A 307 20.44 -10.12 13.73
CA ALA A 307 21.69 -10.49 13.09
C ALA A 307 22.15 -9.35 12.15
N PRO A 308 23.47 -9.16 11.93
CA PRO A 308 23.95 -8.15 10.99
C PRO A 308 23.36 -8.29 9.58
N GLU A 309 23.16 -9.51 9.09
CA GLU A 309 22.55 -9.85 7.81
C GLU A 309 21.06 -9.48 7.71
N ASP A 310 20.38 -9.30 8.86
CA ASP A 310 18.99 -8.89 8.97
C ASP A 310 18.83 -7.36 8.97
N ILE A 311 19.92 -6.61 8.86
CA ILE A 311 19.93 -5.15 8.89
C ILE A 311 20.49 -4.62 7.56
N ARG A 312 19.67 -3.88 6.80
CA ARG A 312 20.12 -3.12 5.63
C ARG A 312 20.23 -1.64 5.95
N ILE A 313 21.32 -1.05 5.50
CA ILE A 313 21.62 0.37 5.69
C ILE A 313 21.73 1.06 4.33
N VAL A 314 21.12 2.25 4.20
CA VAL A 314 21.26 3.13 3.04
C VAL A 314 21.65 4.52 3.52
N LEU A 315 22.72 5.09 2.95
CA LEU A 315 23.28 6.36 3.43
C LEU A 315 23.50 7.33 2.27
N ASN A 316 23.31 8.63 2.57
CA ASN A 316 23.71 9.76 1.73
C ASN A 316 23.28 9.59 0.26
N GLU A 317 24.21 9.72 -0.69
CA GLU A 317 23.98 9.67 -2.15
C GLU A 317 23.32 8.38 -2.64
N ARG A 318 23.37 7.31 -1.85
CA ARG A 318 22.71 6.03 -2.15
C ARG A 318 21.26 5.99 -1.69
N ALA A 319 20.82 6.92 -0.84
CA ALA A 319 19.46 7.01 -0.34
C ALA A 319 18.58 7.80 -1.30
N THR A 320 18.53 7.35 -2.55
CA THR A 320 17.61 7.86 -3.57
C THR A 320 16.19 7.33 -3.34
N ALA A 321 15.18 7.99 -3.91
CA ALA A 321 13.78 7.56 -3.81
C ALA A 321 13.62 6.10 -4.27
N ALA A 322 14.23 5.75 -5.40
CA ALA A 322 14.24 4.39 -5.95
C ALA A 322 14.94 3.40 -5.01
N ALA A 323 16.14 3.72 -4.52
CA ALA A 323 16.88 2.82 -3.65
C ALA A 323 16.18 2.60 -2.30
N MET A 324 15.52 3.61 -1.74
CA MET A 324 14.69 3.46 -0.54
C MET A 324 13.50 2.53 -0.79
N THR A 325 12.83 2.68 -1.92
CA THR A 325 11.69 1.86 -2.36
C THR A 325 12.10 0.39 -2.51
N ASP A 326 13.20 0.11 -3.21
CA ASP A 326 13.74 -1.25 -3.36
C ASP A 326 14.05 -1.93 -2.02
N ARG A 327 14.55 -1.15 -1.05
CA ARG A 327 14.88 -1.67 0.27
C ARG A 327 13.66 -1.89 1.14
N LEU A 328 12.59 -1.13 0.93
CA LEU A 328 11.29 -1.39 1.55
C LEU A 328 10.64 -2.65 0.99
N HIS A 329 10.77 -2.93 -0.31
CA HIS A 329 10.39 -4.23 -0.86
C HIS A 329 11.08 -5.34 -0.07
N TRP A 330 12.41 -5.32 0.05
CA TRP A 330 13.10 -6.33 0.86
C TRP A 330 12.66 -6.38 2.33
N LEU A 331 12.39 -5.23 2.95
CA LEU A 331 11.98 -5.18 4.36
C LEU A 331 10.65 -5.89 4.56
N LEU A 332 9.68 -5.63 3.68
CA LEU A 332 8.26 -6.00 3.85
C LEU A 332 7.80 -7.13 2.92
N ASP A 333 8.75 -7.77 2.26
CA ASP A 333 8.55 -8.94 1.41
C ASP A 333 8.25 -10.21 2.24
N ASP A 334 7.13 -10.86 1.91
CA ASP A 334 6.61 -12.11 2.49
C ASP A 334 6.56 -12.15 4.03
N VAL A 335 6.11 -11.05 4.64
CA VAL A 335 5.96 -10.95 6.10
C VAL A 335 4.90 -11.94 6.60
N LYS A 336 5.26 -12.74 7.61
CA LYS A 336 4.36 -13.68 8.27
C LYS A 336 3.91 -13.18 9.65
N GLY A 337 2.92 -13.86 10.23
CA GLY A 337 2.50 -13.60 11.60
C GLY A 337 3.66 -13.78 12.58
N GLY A 338 3.81 -12.86 13.54
CA GLY A 338 4.89 -12.87 14.53
C GLY A 338 6.22 -12.24 14.08
N ASP A 339 6.40 -12.01 12.77
CA ASP A 339 7.59 -11.34 12.23
C ASP A 339 7.77 -9.94 12.79
N GLN A 340 9.03 -9.51 12.95
CA GLN A 340 9.40 -8.19 13.43
C GLN A 340 10.10 -7.42 12.31
N ARG A 341 9.56 -6.24 11.98
CA ARG A 341 10.09 -5.34 10.97
C ARG A 341 10.33 -3.96 11.59
N LEU A 342 11.43 -3.34 11.22
CA LEU A 342 11.73 -1.97 11.62
C LEU A 342 12.20 -1.15 10.42
N PHE A 343 11.58 0.00 10.23
CA PHE A 343 12.08 1.04 9.35
C PHE A 343 12.53 2.22 10.19
N PHE A 344 13.77 2.65 10.04
CA PHE A 344 14.32 3.85 10.67
C PHE A 344 14.78 4.82 9.60
N TYR A 345 14.37 6.07 9.73
CA TYR A 345 14.80 7.15 8.85
C TYR A 345 15.30 8.32 9.69
N SER A 346 16.49 8.81 9.35
CA SER A 346 17.08 10.04 9.89
C SER A 346 17.52 10.94 8.74
N GLY A 347 16.97 12.14 8.67
CA GLY A 347 17.17 13.05 7.54
C GLY A 347 16.17 14.21 7.56
N HIS A 348 15.97 14.87 6.43
CA HIS A 348 14.96 15.90 6.28
C HIS A 348 13.58 15.30 6.02
N GLY A 349 12.55 15.96 6.54
CA GLY A 349 11.17 15.83 6.09
C GLY A 349 10.70 17.11 5.41
N ALA A 350 9.66 17.01 4.60
CA ALA A 350 9.02 18.16 3.97
C ALA A 350 7.50 17.98 3.88
N GLN A 351 6.82 19.08 3.55
CA GLN A 351 5.41 19.11 3.15
C GLN A 351 5.30 19.65 1.72
N MET A 352 4.54 18.95 0.88
CA MET A 352 4.35 19.31 -0.51
C MET A 352 2.86 19.55 -0.79
N PRO A 353 2.48 20.67 -1.43
CA PRO A 353 1.14 20.83 -1.97
C PRO A 353 0.95 19.88 -3.16
N VAL A 354 -0.18 19.19 -3.18
CA VAL A 354 -0.50 18.23 -4.24
C VAL A 354 -1.79 18.65 -4.94
N TYR A 355 -1.76 18.53 -6.26
CA TYR A 355 -2.92 18.78 -7.11
C TYR A 355 -3.84 17.57 -7.12
N GLY A 356 -5.13 17.83 -6.89
CA GLY A 356 -6.20 16.88 -7.11
C GLY A 356 -6.59 16.80 -8.59
N ALA A 357 -7.62 16.02 -8.90
CA ALA A 357 -8.06 15.84 -10.28
C ALA A 357 -8.71 17.07 -10.91
N THR A 358 -9.09 18.07 -10.13
CA THR A 358 -9.58 19.36 -10.62
C THR A 358 -8.46 20.31 -11.03
N ASP A 359 -7.20 19.85 -11.00
CA ASP A 359 -5.99 20.66 -11.17
C ASP A 359 -5.90 21.82 -10.15
N GLU A 360 -6.53 21.62 -8.99
CA GLU A 360 -6.42 22.50 -7.83
C GLU A 360 -5.67 21.78 -6.70
N VAL A 361 -4.88 22.52 -5.92
CA VAL A 361 -4.32 21.99 -4.68
C VAL A 361 -5.45 21.78 -3.67
N ASP A 362 -5.65 20.53 -3.26
CA ASP A 362 -6.71 20.12 -2.35
C ASP A 362 -6.18 19.55 -1.02
N HIS A 363 -4.91 19.13 -0.97
CA HIS A 363 -4.24 18.62 0.24
C HIS A 363 -2.72 18.88 0.29
N MET A 364 -2.15 18.66 1.47
CA MET A 364 -0.69 18.62 1.69
C MET A 364 -0.24 17.18 1.90
N ASN A 365 0.90 16.78 1.34
CA ASN A 365 1.55 15.50 1.63
C ASN A 365 2.79 15.73 2.49
N GLU A 366 2.89 15.01 3.61
CA GLU A 366 4.16 14.80 4.28
C GLU A 366 5.01 13.81 3.48
N CYS A 367 6.30 14.11 3.35
CA CYS A 367 7.27 13.22 2.71
C CYS A 367 8.59 13.19 3.47
N LEU A 368 9.28 12.07 3.33
CA LEU A 368 10.73 12.01 3.59
C LEU A 368 11.44 12.59 2.37
N VAL A 369 12.64 13.12 2.58
CA VAL A 369 13.45 13.78 1.55
C VAL A 369 14.63 12.87 1.19
N PRO A 370 14.53 12.07 0.12
CA PRO A 370 15.66 11.35 -0.45
C PRO A 370 16.80 12.28 -0.89
N TYR A 371 17.95 11.70 -1.19
CA TYR A 371 19.11 12.45 -1.68
C TYR A 371 18.85 13.16 -3.02
N ASP A 372 18.08 12.53 -3.91
CA ASP A 372 17.73 13.01 -5.25
C ASP A 372 16.45 13.87 -5.27
N PHE A 373 15.96 14.30 -4.10
CA PHE A 373 14.73 15.08 -3.98
C PHE A 373 14.79 16.42 -4.72
N ASP A 374 13.78 16.67 -5.56
CA ASP A 374 13.66 17.87 -6.41
C ASP A 374 12.26 18.51 -6.37
N TRP A 375 11.49 18.23 -5.31
CA TRP A 375 10.08 18.61 -5.19
C TRP A 375 9.14 18.05 -6.27
N SER A 376 9.56 17.02 -7.01
CA SER A 376 8.67 16.17 -7.79
C SER A 376 8.14 15.01 -6.92
N PRO A 377 6.92 14.49 -7.20
CA PRO A 377 6.43 13.28 -6.54
C PRO A 377 7.33 12.04 -6.74
N GLN A 378 8.05 11.97 -7.86
CA GLN A 378 8.90 10.82 -8.21
C GLN A 378 10.14 10.72 -7.30
N HIS A 379 10.73 11.86 -6.95
CA HIS A 379 11.90 11.92 -6.06
C HIS A 379 11.52 12.21 -4.60
N ALA A 380 10.23 12.16 -4.26
CA ALA A 380 9.74 12.24 -2.89
C ALA A 380 9.33 10.86 -2.38
N PHE A 381 9.54 10.59 -1.09
CA PHE A 381 8.99 9.39 -0.45
C PHE A 381 7.78 9.75 0.40
N THR A 382 6.57 9.45 -0.10
CA THR A 382 5.29 9.90 0.45
C THR A 382 4.48 8.76 1.07
N ASP A 383 3.43 9.08 1.85
CA ASP A 383 2.49 8.05 2.37
C ASP A 383 1.82 7.26 1.23
N LYS A 384 1.63 7.89 0.06
CA LYS A 384 1.01 7.23 -1.12
C LYS A 384 1.81 6.01 -1.56
N GLN A 385 3.15 6.06 -1.49
CA GLN A 385 4.00 4.91 -1.78
C GLN A 385 4.09 3.98 -0.57
N PHE A 386 4.26 4.54 0.63
CA PHE A 386 4.53 3.74 1.83
C PHE A 386 3.35 2.82 2.19
N VAL A 387 2.11 3.30 2.04
CA VAL A 387 0.90 2.54 2.36
C VAL A 387 0.78 1.23 1.60
N ASN A 388 1.28 1.17 0.36
CA ASN A 388 1.22 -0.04 -0.46
C ASN A 388 2.03 -1.18 0.15
N PHE A 389 3.15 -0.88 0.80
CA PHE A 389 3.99 -1.89 1.43
C PHE A 389 3.40 -2.49 2.70
N TYR A 390 2.74 -1.66 3.53
CA TYR A 390 2.38 -2.11 4.87
C TYR A 390 0.89 -2.42 5.04
N SER A 391 -0.01 -1.83 4.24
CA SER A 391 -1.44 -1.84 4.52
C SER A 391 -2.09 -3.23 4.53
N GLN A 392 -1.48 -4.21 3.83
CA GLN A 392 -1.96 -5.58 3.75
C GLN A 392 -1.22 -6.57 4.66
N LEU A 393 -0.26 -6.11 5.47
CA LEU A 393 0.49 -6.99 6.36
C LEU A 393 -0.43 -7.79 7.31
N PRO A 394 0.00 -8.99 7.77
CA PRO A 394 -0.70 -9.74 8.81
C PRO A 394 -0.82 -8.92 10.09
N TYR A 395 -1.99 -8.92 10.74
CA TYR A 395 -2.21 -8.11 11.95
C TYR A 395 -1.36 -8.54 13.16
N ASP A 396 -0.90 -9.77 13.17
CA ASP A 396 -0.06 -10.37 14.20
C ASP A 396 1.44 -10.24 13.92
N CYS A 397 1.85 -9.59 12.82
CA CYS A 397 3.22 -9.12 12.65
C CYS A 397 3.46 -7.80 13.40
N TYR A 398 4.73 -7.51 13.69
CA TYR A 398 5.18 -6.30 14.38
C TYR A 398 6.00 -5.43 13.43
N PHE A 399 5.40 -4.40 12.85
CA PHE A 399 6.11 -3.41 12.06
C PHE A 399 6.12 -2.05 12.76
N ALA A 400 7.32 -1.49 12.95
CA ALA A 400 7.50 -0.13 13.44
C ALA A 400 8.26 0.74 12.44
N ALA A 401 7.82 2.00 12.31
CA ALA A 401 8.49 3.02 11.54
C ALA A 401 8.90 4.18 12.47
N ILE A 402 10.19 4.50 12.49
CA ILE A 402 10.77 5.53 13.35
C ILE A 402 11.33 6.64 12.46
N PHE A 403 10.85 7.86 12.66
CA PHE A 403 11.19 9.02 11.85
C PHE A 403 11.87 10.08 12.72
N ASP A 404 13.18 10.27 12.53
CA ASP A 404 13.96 11.37 13.11
C ASP A 404 14.10 12.53 12.11
N CYS A 405 12.96 13.14 11.81
CA CYS A 405 12.80 14.29 10.93
C CYS A 405 11.63 15.17 11.40
N CYS A 406 11.42 16.33 10.76
CA CYS A 406 10.22 17.16 10.91
C CYS A 406 9.69 17.59 9.55
N HIS A 407 8.38 17.83 9.47
CA HIS A 407 7.66 18.13 8.22
C HIS A 407 7.20 19.59 8.11
N SER A 408 7.21 20.33 9.23
CA SER A 408 6.81 21.74 9.32
C SER A 408 7.74 22.70 8.57
N GLY A 409 8.96 22.25 8.22
CA GLY A 409 9.98 23.08 7.59
C GLY A 409 10.53 24.14 8.55
N GLY A 410 11.69 24.70 8.23
CA GLY A 410 12.29 25.76 9.04
C GLY A 410 13.68 26.14 8.56
N MET A 411 14.18 27.29 9.01
CA MET A 411 15.54 27.73 8.73
C MET A 411 16.41 27.62 9.99
N THR A 412 17.56 26.98 9.85
CA THR A 412 18.59 27.01 10.90
C THR A 412 19.18 28.42 10.94
N ARG A 413 19.01 29.13 12.06
CA ARG A 413 19.71 30.41 12.28
C ARG A 413 21.21 30.17 12.43
N ASP A 414 22.03 31.15 12.07
CA ASP A 414 23.48 31.05 12.27
C ASP A 414 23.82 30.79 13.75
N GLY A 415 24.71 29.83 14.00
CA GLY A 415 25.02 29.29 15.33
C GLY A 415 23.90 28.52 16.03
N GLY A 416 22.73 28.36 15.39
CA GLY A 416 21.58 27.61 15.90
C GLY A 416 21.73 26.09 15.74
N ARG A 417 20.86 25.34 16.42
CA ARG A 417 20.76 23.87 16.23
C ARG A 417 20.21 23.59 14.83
N LYS A 418 20.88 22.72 14.08
CA LYS A 418 20.40 22.26 12.77
C LYS A 418 19.04 21.59 12.91
N ILE A 419 18.11 21.99 12.03
CA ILE A 419 16.74 21.49 11.95
C ILE A 419 16.66 20.41 10.87
N ARG A 420 15.87 19.37 11.12
CA ARG A 420 15.71 18.21 10.24
C ARG A 420 14.44 18.28 9.38
N GLY A 421 14.22 19.43 8.76
CA GLY A 421 13.14 19.65 7.80
C GLY A 421 13.49 20.76 6.82
N ILE A 422 12.96 20.68 5.60
CA ILE A 422 13.18 21.69 4.55
C ILE A 422 11.87 22.40 4.23
N ALA A 423 11.97 23.69 3.91
CA ALA A 423 10.84 24.50 3.45
C ALA A 423 10.76 24.48 1.92
N PRO A 424 9.55 24.53 1.33
CA PRO A 424 9.39 24.63 -0.12
C PRO A 424 9.97 25.93 -0.66
N PRO A 425 10.55 25.92 -1.88
CA PRO A 425 10.90 27.14 -2.59
C PRO A 425 9.64 27.98 -2.85
N ASP A 426 9.83 29.28 -3.08
CA ASP A 426 8.75 30.27 -3.07
C ASP A 426 7.65 30.00 -4.11
N ASP A 427 8.01 29.49 -5.28
CA ASP A 427 7.09 29.11 -6.34
C ASP A 427 6.20 27.92 -5.96
N ILE A 428 6.73 26.97 -5.17
CA ILE A 428 5.97 25.84 -4.63
C ILE A 428 5.13 26.27 -3.43
N ARG A 429 5.70 27.07 -2.53
CA ARG A 429 5.01 27.63 -1.36
C ARG A 429 3.79 28.46 -1.78
N HIS A 430 3.91 29.22 -2.87
CA HIS A 430 2.81 29.99 -3.46
C HIS A 430 1.56 29.13 -3.74
N ARG A 431 1.72 27.85 -4.08
CA ARG A 431 0.59 26.94 -4.38
C ARG A 431 -0.31 26.67 -3.18
N SER A 432 0.23 26.85 -1.96
CA SER A 432 -0.49 26.75 -0.69
C SER A 432 -1.10 28.07 -0.21
N LEU A 433 -0.94 29.16 -0.96
CA LEU A 433 -1.43 30.48 -0.60
C LEU A 433 -2.58 30.92 -1.49
N ARG A 434 -3.37 31.88 -1.01
CA ARG A 434 -4.32 32.65 -1.82
C ARG A 434 -4.18 34.14 -1.53
N TRP A 435 -4.49 34.96 -2.52
CA TRP A 435 -4.55 36.41 -2.34
C TRP A 435 -5.88 36.81 -1.68
N ASN A 436 -5.81 37.42 -0.50
CA ASN A 436 -6.95 38.04 0.15
C ASN A 436 -7.01 39.52 -0.26
N ALA A 437 -7.85 39.84 -1.24
CA ALA A 437 -7.99 41.20 -1.76
C ALA A 437 -8.53 42.20 -0.73
N GLY A 438 -9.37 41.75 0.22
CA GLY A 438 -9.93 42.61 1.27
C GLY A 438 -8.90 43.03 2.31
N LEU A 439 -7.92 42.17 2.59
CA LEU A 439 -6.79 42.46 3.49
C LEU A 439 -5.53 42.91 2.75
N GLN A 440 -5.53 42.86 1.42
CA GLN A 440 -4.36 43.09 0.55
C GLN A 440 -3.12 42.30 0.98
N MET A 441 -3.31 41.01 1.29
CA MET A 441 -2.23 40.14 1.74
C MET A 441 -2.39 38.70 1.24
N TRP A 442 -1.28 37.96 1.24
CA TRP A 442 -1.30 36.52 1.07
C TRP A 442 -1.71 35.84 2.38
N GLU A 443 -2.57 34.84 2.29
CA GLU A 443 -2.95 33.98 3.41
C GLU A 443 -2.95 32.51 2.97
N ASP A 444 -2.94 31.60 3.95
CA ASP A 444 -3.06 30.17 3.67
C ASP A 444 -4.38 29.89 2.93
N ARG A 445 -4.30 29.11 1.85
CA ARG A 445 -5.50 28.68 1.15
C ARG A 445 -6.26 27.66 2.02
N PRO A 446 -7.60 27.72 2.06
CA PRO A 446 -8.37 26.65 2.68
C PRO A 446 -8.21 25.38 1.84
N LEU A 447 -7.88 24.27 2.51
CA LEU A 447 -7.78 22.96 1.89
C LEU A 447 -8.91 22.05 2.38
N SER A 448 -9.28 21.09 1.55
CA SER A 448 -10.36 20.15 1.86
C SER A 448 -9.91 19.18 2.95
N ARG A 449 -10.82 18.90 3.90
CA ARG A 449 -10.58 17.87 4.91
C ARG A 449 -10.76 16.50 4.29
N LEU A 450 -9.77 15.62 4.44
CA LEU A 450 -9.75 14.31 3.79
C LEU A 450 -10.85 13.38 4.29
N ASN A 451 -11.10 13.40 5.61
CA ASN A 451 -12.19 12.67 6.25
C ASN A 451 -12.78 13.54 7.37
N PRO A 452 -13.81 14.35 7.08
CA PRO A 452 -14.40 15.28 8.05
C PRO A 452 -14.84 14.58 9.34
N SER A 453 -15.45 13.39 9.22
CA SER A 453 -15.92 12.61 10.38
C SER A 453 -14.79 12.10 11.27
N LEU A 454 -13.59 11.89 10.73
CA LEU A 454 -12.41 11.50 11.49
C LEU A 454 -11.76 12.70 12.17
N VAL A 455 -11.66 13.83 11.46
CA VAL A 455 -11.12 15.09 12.00
C VAL A 455 -11.83 15.49 13.29
N GLU A 456 -13.14 15.29 13.37
CA GLU A 456 -13.96 15.65 14.54
C GLU A 456 -13.77 14.72 15.76
N THR A 457 -13.07 13.59 15.59
CA THR A 457 -12.80 12.67 16.70
C THR A 457 -11.57 13.08 17.51
N LYS A 458 -11.50 12.62 18.77
CA LYS A 458 -10.31 12.81 19.62
C LYS A 458 -9.01 12.29 19.00
N ALA A 459 -9.09 11.24 18.20
CA ALA A 459 -7.94 10.64 17.53
C ALA A 459 -7.63 11.27 16.16
N GLY A 460 -8.53 12.11 15.62
CA GLY A 460 -8.42 12.64 14.25
C GLY A 460 -7.11 13.36 13.98
N LYS A 461 -6.66 14.18 14.94
CA LYS A 461 -5.41 14.93 14.86
C LYS A 461 -4.17 14.03 14.69
N ASP A 462 -4.18 12.84 15.28
CA ASP A 462 -3.05 11.89 15.19
C ASP A 462 -2.90 11.30 13.77
N TYR A 463 -3.98 11.31 12.99
CA TYR A 463 -4.01 10.79 11.62
C TYR A 463 -3.93 11.88 10.55
N LEU A 464 -4.62 13.01 10.76
CA LEU A 464 -4.85 14.04 9.74
C LEU A 464 -4.22 15.40 10.07
N GLY A 465 -3.54 15.49 11.21
CA GLY A 465 -3.00 16.75 11.71
C GLY A 465 -4.08 17.72 12.21
N THR A 466 -3.68 18.92 12.58
CA THR A 466 -4.61 19.93 13.16
C THR A 466 -5.63 20.43 12.17
N ASN A 467 -5.24 20.60 10.91
CA ASN A 467 -6.08 21.23 9.89
C ASN A 467 -6.95 20.22 9.14
N GLY A 468 -6.67 18.91 9.28
CA GLY A 468 -7.46 17.84 8.70
C GLY A 468 -7.20 17.58 7.21
N SER A 469 -6.27 18.33 6.61
CA SER A 469 -5.98 18.39 5.17
C SER A 469 -4.61 17.82 4.79
N SER A 470 -3.92 17.19 5.74
CA SER A 470 -2.57 16.65 5.54
C SER A 470 -2.60 15.12 5.48
N PHE A 471 -2.02 14.55 4.42
CA PHE A 471 -1.63 13.14 4.39
C PHE A 471 -0.33 12.98 5.16
N ARG A 472 -0.46 12.46 6.37
CA ARG A 472 0.67 12.20 7.25
C ARG A 472 1.25 10.82 6.97
N ILE A 473 2.58 10.71 7.03
CA ILE A 473 3.27 9.47 6.67
C ILE A 473 2.89 8.30 7.60
N GLY A 474 2.65 7.12 7.02
CA GLY A 474 2.28 5.89 7.71
C GLY A 474 0.83 5.83 8.21
N ARG A 475 -0.05 6.78 7.88
CA ARG A 475 -1.43 6.82 8.43
C ARG A 475 -2.47 6.09 7.58
N ALA A 476 -2.12 5.71 6.35
CA ALA A 476 -3.00 5.05 5.40
C ALA A 476 -4.30 5.84 5.13
N MET A 477 -4.22 7.17 5.15
CA MET A 477 -5.43 8.01 5.00
C MET A 477 -6.03 7.91 3.60
N GLY A 478 -5.23 7.55 2.59
CA GLY A 478 -5.73 7.24 1.24
C GLY A 478 -6.66 6.02 1.18
N LEU A 479 -6.65 5.15 2.19
CA LEU A 479 -7.47 3.94 2.30
C LEU A 479 -8.57 4.06 3.37
N ARG A 480 -8.81 5.28 3.88
CA ARG A 480 -9.74 5.57 4.98
C ARG A 480 -10.55 6.83 4.70
N THR A 481 -11.01 6.99 3.47
CA THR A 481 -11.73 8.20 3.05
C THR A 481 -13.23 8.14 3.35
N LEU A 482 -13.77 6.94 3.58
CA LEU A 482 -15.15 6.74 4.03
C LEU A 482 -15.44 7.47 5.36
N PRO A 483 -16.67 7.99 5.56
CA PRO A 483 -17.13 8.41 6.87
C PRO A 483 -16.97 7.30 7.91
N ASN A 484 -16.56 7.65 9.14
CA ASN A 484 -16.18 6.69 10.18
C ASN A 484 -17.28 5.66 10.49
N ASN A 485 -18.55 6.07 10.52
CA ASN A 485 -19.66 5.16 10.75
C ASN A 485 -19.80 4.10 9.63
N GLN A 486 -19.57 4.49 8.38
CA GLN A 486 -19.59 3.61 7.22
C GLN A 486 -18.36 2.72 7.20
N TYR A 487 -17.18 3.28 7.45
CA TYR A 487 -15.93 2.53 7.59
C TYR A 487 -16.05 1.42 8.65
N ASP A 488 -16.57 1.76 9.84
CA ASP A 488 -16.78 0.79 10.94
C ASP A 488 -17.89 -0.23 10.63
N LYS A 489 -18.92 0.16 9.86
CA LYS A 489 -19.94 -0.78 9.37
C LYS A 489 -19.31 -1.81 8.42
N VAL A 490 -18.61 -1.35 7.38
CA VAL A 490 -17.97 -2.20 6.37
C VAL A 490 -16.95 -3.15 7.01
N ARG A 491 -16.06 -2.64 7.86
CA ARG A 491 -15.10 -3.48 8.60
C ARG A 491 -15.74 -4.62 9.40
N ARG A 492 -16.84 -4.33 10.09
CA ARG A 492 -17.56 -5.33 10.90
C ARG A 492 -18.22 -6.37 10.02
N GLU A 493 -18.82 -5.93 8.91
CA GLU A 493 -19.44 -6.80 7.93
C GLU A 493 -18.42 -7.74 7.28
N LEU A 494 -17.28 -7.21 6.85
CA LEU A 494 -16.21 -7.95 6.17
C LEU A 494 -15.21 -8.60 7.16
N LYS A 495 -15.47 -8.49 8.47
CA LYS A 495 -14.71 -9.14 9.56
C LYS A 495 -13.21 -8.85 9.58
N HIS A 496 -12.80 -7.60 9.32
CA HIS A 496 -11.41 -7.17 9.44
C HIS A 496 -11.25 -5.84 10.19
N HIS A 497 -10.00 -5.48 10.50
CA HIS A 497 -9.63 -4.26 11.23
C HIS A 497 -9.21 -3.08 10.33
N GLY A 498 -9.27 -3.23 9.01
CA GLY A 498 -8.91 -2.20 8.03
C GLY A 498 -7.44 -2.33 7.61
N PRO A 499 -6.84 -1.31 6.97
CA PRO A 499 -5.42 -1.39 6.63
C PRO A 499 -4.59 -1.57 7.90
N TYR A 500 -3.54 -2.38 7.82
CA TYR A 500 -2.56 -2.53 8.90
C TYR A 500 -1.96 -1.15 9.21
N LEU A 501 -1.77 -0.85 10.50
CA LEU A 501 -1.20 0.40 10.96
C LEU A 501 0.10 0.11 11.71
N PRO A 502 1.27 0.53 11.20
CA PRO A 502 2.54 0.37 11.88
C PRO A 502 2.56 1.11 13.23
N VAL A 503 3.47 0.71 14.12
CA VAL A 503 3.84 1.55 15.25
C VAL A 503 4.73 2.68 14.74
N ILE A 504 4.21 3.89 14.72
CA ILE A 504 4.92 5.06 14.19
C ILE A 504 5.44 5.88 15.34
N ILE A 505 6.75 6.13 15.36
CA ILE A 505 7.42 6.96 16.35
C ILE A 505 8.07 8.13 15.62
N GLU A 506 7.53 9.32 15.81
CA GLU A 506 8.05 10.54 15.20
C GLU A 506 8.82 11.34 16.24
N ALA A 507 9.90 11.98 15.81
CA ALA A 507 10.77 12.71 16.70
C ALA A 507 10.11 13.95 17.31
N CYS A 508 9.15 14.58 16.62
CA CYS A 508 8.47 15.78 17.09
C CYS A 508 6.96 15.77 16.77
N GLN A 509 6.21 16.69 17.37
CA GLN A 509 4.82 16.97 16.97
C GLN A 509 4.78 17.71 15.63
N GLU A 510 3.59 17.74 15.00
CA GLU A 510 3.35 18.35 13.68
C GLU A 510 3.89 19.77 13.53
N ALA A 511 3.63 20.65 14.50
CA ALA A 511 4.05 22.05 14.49
C ALA A 511 5.41 22.28 15.20
N GLN A 512 6.13 21.22 15.53
CA GLN A 512 7.46 21.27 16.15
C GLN A 512 8.53 20.90 15.13
N LEU A 513 9.79 21.10 15.53
CA LEU A 513 10.96 20.77 14.73
C LEU A 513 11.72 19.61 15.38
N SER A 514 12.40 18.81 14.57
CA SER A 514 13.41 17.86 15.04
C SER A 514 14.80 18.46 14.87
N TYR A 515 15.68 18.24 15.84
CA TYR A 515 16.96 18.92 15.94
C TYR A 515 18.15 17.98 16.08
N GLU A 516 19.32 18.46 15.66
CA GLU A 516 20.59 17.83 15.98
C GLU A 516 21.06 18.10 17.42
N TYR A 517 21.75 17.11 17.97
CA TYR A 517 22.39 17.08 19.27
C TYR A 517 23.87 16.79 19.12
N ARG A 518 24.70 17.61 19.77
CA ARG A 518 26.16 17.39 19.83
C ARG A 518 26.53 16.68 21.12
N HIS A 519 27.14 15.51 20.98
CA HIS A 519 27.77 14.74 22.04
C HIS A 519 29.30 14.77 21.87
N GLY A 520 29.96 15.71 22.54
CA GLY A 520 31.37 16.00 22.29
C GLY A 520 31.58 16.46 20.85
N ALA A 521 32.43 15.76 20.10
CA ALA A 521 32.71 16.04 18.69
C ALA A 521 31.73 15.39 17.70
N GLN A 522 30.83 14.51 18.18
CA GLN A 522 29.89 13.78 17.32
C GLN A 522 28.51 14.43 17.35
N SER A 523 27.84 14.46 16.19
CA SER A 523 26.46 14.90 16.06
C SER A 523 25.52 13.69 15.98
N TYR A 524 24.32 13.82 16.54
CA TYR A 524 23.21 12.85 16.52
C TYR A 524 21.89 13.59 16.36
N GLY A 525 20.79 12.90 16.14
CA GLY A 525 19.46 13.41 16.39
C GLY A 525 19.20 13.48 17.88
N ALA A 526 18.65 14.59 18.38
CA ALA A 526 18.30 14.71 19.79
C ALA A 526 17.34 13.61 20.24
N PHE A 527 16.39 13.26 19.36
CA PHE A 527 15.45 12.17 19.55
C PHE A 527 16.15 10.81 19.53
N THR A 528 16.89 10.47 18.47
CA THR A 528 17.55 9.16 18.35
C THR A 528 18.54 8.91 19.48
N PHE A 529 19.34 9.91 19.86
CA PHE A 529 20.25 9.82 20.99
C PHE A 529 19.50 9.52 22.31
N SER A 530 18.40 10.24 22.55
CA SER A 530 17.56 10.03 23.73
C SER A 530 16.91 8.65 23.74
N LEU A 531 16.39 8.18 22.60
CA LEU A 531 15.82 6.84 22.44
C LEU A 531 16.84 5.76 22.79
N ALA A 532 18.05 5.87 22.24
CA ALA A 532 19.15 4.95 22.49
C ALA A 532 19.51 4.84 23.98
N GLU A 533 19.66 5.99 24.63
CA GLU A 533 20.01 6.08 26.03
C GLU A 533 18.94 5.46 26.92
N ILE A 534 17.66 5.77 26.68
CA ILE A 534 16.55 5.23 27.45
C ILE A 534 16.46 3.70 27.31
N LEU A 535 16.56 3.17 26.09
CA LEU A 535 16.59 1.72 25.88
C LEU A 535 17.75 1.06 26.62
N ARG A 536 18.96 1.60 26.54
CA ARG A 536 20.15 1.06 27.23
C ARG A 536 20.04 1.16 28.75
N VAL A 537 19.48 2.24 29.29
CA VAL A 537 19.25 2.39 30.74
C VAL A 537 18.25 1.35 31.23
N GLU A 538 17.12 1.18 30.55
CA GLU A 538 16.11 0.21 30.96
C GLU A 538 16.63 -1.23 30.85
N ARG A 539 17.36 -1.57 29.78
CA ARG A 539 17.99 -2.89 29.60
C ARG A 539 19.01 -3.20 30.69
N ARG A 540 19.86 -2.23 31.07
CA ARG A 540 20.81 -2.38 32.19
C ARG A 540 20.12 -2.64 33.53
N ARG A 541 18.87 -2.18 33.68
CA ARG A 541 18.01 -2.46 34.84
C ARG A 541 17.24 -3.78 34.72
N GLY A 542 17.47 -4.57 33.68
CA GLY A 542 16.72 -5.80 33.41
C GLY A 542 15.26 -5.56 33.00
N ARG A 543 14.92 -4.33 32.56
CA ARG A 543 13.56 -3.96 32.15
C ARG A 543 13.48 -3.79 30.64
N ASN A 544 12.29 -4.03 30.09
CA ASN A 544 11.96 -3.70 28.71
C ASN A 544 10.74 -2.75 28.72
N PRO A 545 10.90 -1.48 28.31
CA PRO A 545 9.81 -0.53 28.37
C PRO A 545 8.72 -0.89 27.33
N THR A 546 7.48 -0.47 27.60
CA THR A 546 6.45 -0.39 26.57
C THR A 546 6.73 0.77 25.60
N PHE A 547 6.09 0.80 24.43
CA PHE A 547 6.23 1.95 23.54
C PHE A 547 5.81 3.27 24.20
N LEU A 548 4.76 3.25 25.04
CA LEU A 548 4.33 4.41 25.82
C LEU A 548 5.40 4.85 26.82
N GLN A 549 5.96 3.92 27.60
CA GLN A 549 7.04 4.22 28.55
C GLN A 549 8.30 4.73 27.86
N LEU A 550 8.63 4.16 26.69
CA LEU A 550 9.75 4.63 25.88
C LEU A 550 9.54 6.08 25.43
N LYS A 551 8.35 6.41 24.90
CA LYS A 551 8.00 7.79 24.52
C LYS A 551 8.14 8.76 25.70
N GLU A 552 7.59 8.40 26.87
CA GLU A 552 7.66 9.22 28.08
C GLU A 552 9.11 9.46 28.54
N GLY A 553 9.94 8.41 28.51
CA GLY A 553 11.36 8.49 28.84
C GLY A 553 12.12 9.39 27.87
N ILE A 554 11.87 9.26 26.56
CA ILE A 554 12.47 10.11 25.52
C ILE A 554 12.08 11.58 25.75
N GLN A 555 10.80 11.86 25.99
CA GLN A 555 10.31 13.21 26.23
C GLN A 555 10.95 13.84 27.48
N ALA A 556 11.07 13.09 28.57
CA ALA A 556 11.76 13.55 29.78
C ALA A 556 13.24 13.85 29.52
N ARG A 557 13.89 13.03 28.69
CA ARG A 557 15.29 13.24 28.30
C ARG A 557 15.48 14.47 27.43
N LEU A 558 14.66 14.66 26.40
CA LEU A 558 14.68 15.85 25.54
C LEU A 558 14.48 17.13 26.36
N LYS A 559 13.55 17.12 27.32
CA LYS A 559 13.36 18.24 28.27
C LYS A 559 14.63 18.51 29.09
N THR A 560 15.30 17.47 29.57
CA THR A 560 16.58 17.60 30.30
C THR A 560 17.68 18.20 29.43
N LEU A 561 17.73 17.83 28.15
CA LEU A 561 18.65 18.37 27.15
C LEU A 561 18.23 19.77 26.64
N LYS A 562 17.11 20.32 27.14
CA LYS A 562 16.53 21.61 26.75
C LYS A 562 16.20 21.68 25.25
N TYR A 563 15.58 20.62 24.72
CA TYR A 563 15.03 20.61 23.36
C TYR A 563 13.51 20.84 23.42
N ASP A 564 13.03 21.79 22.61
CA ASP A 564 11.60 22.04 22.44
C ASP A 564 11.05 21.08 21.37
N GLN A 565 11.01 19.81 21.75
CA GLN A 565 10.66 18.71 20.87
C GLN A 565 9.96 17.63 21.70
N THR A 566 8.75 17.27 21.29
CA THR A 566 7.93 16.24 21.95
C THR A 566 7.70 15.09 20.97
N PRO A 567 8.18 13.87 21.26
CA PRO A 567 8.00 12.75 20.35
C PRO A 567 6.51 12.42 20.19
N ASN A 568 6.12 11.97 19.00
CA ASN A 568 4.80 11.48 18.73
C ASN A 568 4.79 9.94 18.62
N LEU A 569 3.66 9.33 18.97
CA LEU A 569 3.50 7.88 18.92
C LEU A 569 2.10 7.54 18.43
N VAL A 570 2.02 6.83 17.30
CA VAL A 570 0.76 6.38 16.69
C VAL A 570 0.81 4.88 16.46
N GLY A 571 -0.34 4.22 16.62
CA GLY A 571 -0.48 2.78 16.42
C GLY A 571 -1.69 2.23 17.18
N ALA A 572 -1.95 0.93 17.02
CA ALA A 572 -3.01 0.26 17.74
C ALA A 572 -2.74 0.30 19.26
N GLN A 573 -3.72 0.76 20.06
CA GLN A 573 -3.56 0.94 21.51
C GLN A 573 -3.10 -0.34 22.24
N LYS A 574 -3.56 -1.52 21.78
CA LYS A 574 -3.12 -2.82 22.32
C LYS A 574 -1.62 -3.06 22.08
N ILE A 575 -1.08 -2.61 20.95
CA ILE A 575 0.34 -2.75 20.60
C ILE A 575 1.18 -1.71 21.34
N LEU A 576 0.74 -0.45 21.42
CA LEU A 576 1.50 0.61 22.11
C LEU A 576 1.73 0.34 23.60
N ARG A 577 0.85 -0.47 24.23
CA ARG A 577 0.97 -0.92 25.62
C ARG A 577 1.84 -2.16 25.79
N GLN A 578 2.25 -2.81 24.72
CA GLN A 578 3.18 -3.94 24.77
C GLN A 578 4.61 -3.45 24.92
N GLN A 579 5.46 -4.32 25.46
CA GLN A 579 6.89 -4.11 25.50
C GLN A 579 7.46 -4.01 24.08
N VAL A 580 8.51 -3.21 23.92
CA VAL A 580 9.20 -3.08 22.63
C VAL A 580 9.75 -4.46 22.21
N PRO A 581 9.39 -4.98 21.02
CA PRO A 581 9.70 -6.36 20.63
C PRO A 581 11.19 -6.59 20.30
N TRP A 582 11.97 -5.50 20.14
CA TRP A 582 13.41 -5.54 19.91
C TRP A 582 14.17 -5.83 21.20
N THR A 583 14.03 -7.05 21.72
CA THR A 583 14.83 -7.56 22.82
C THR A 583 15.32 -8.97 22.52
N ARG A 584 16.42 -9.35 23.16
CA ARG A 584 16.93 -10.71 23.08
C ARG A 584 15.89 -11.63 23.74
N LYS A 585 15.43 -12.67 23.04
CA LYS A 585 14.59 -13.71 23.65
C LYS A 585 15.36 -14.24 24.87
N SER A 586 14.73 -14.28 26.04
CA SER A 586 15.27 -14.93 27.23
C SER A 586 15.62 -16.36 26.83
N THR A 587 16.90 -16.70 26.75
CA THR A 587 17.34 -18.10 26.75
C THR A 587 17.02 -18.64 28.12
N THR A 588 15.80 -19.14 28.32
CA THR A 588 15.57 -20.15 29.34
C THR A 588 16.37 -21.36 28.88
N THR A 589 17.60 -21.48 29.39
CA THR A 589 18.30 -22.75 29.44
C THR A 589 17.35 -23.73 30.13
N LYS A 590 16.82 -24.68 29.36
CA LYS A 590 16.41 -25.95 29.93
C LYS A 590 17.71 -26.69 30.22
N ASP A 591 18.30 -26.39 31.38
CA ASP A 591 19.29 -27.26 32.01
C ASP A 591 18.59 -28.50 32.57
#